data_AF-A0A3B9P246-F1
#
_entry.id   AF-A0A3B9P246-F1
#
_cell.length_a   1.000
_cell.length_b   1.000
_cell.length_c   1.000
_cell.angle_alpha   90.00
_cell.angle_beta   90.00
_cell.angle_gamma   90.00
#
_symmetry.space_group_name_H-M   'P 1'
#
loop_
_entity.id
_entity.type
_entity.pdbx_description
1 polymer ?
#
loop_
_entity_poly.entity_id
_entity_poly.type
_entity_poly.pdbx_seq_one_letter_code
_entity_poly.pdbx_strand_id
1 'polypeptide(L)'
;MGWLLVLTLIGNVTHAEPVERRKDQFGKDFAYYLYPIAGEIPGMGTAAGVGASVSNMGGSDTDFTGYYVRGDIKATGAALLDYHVVPQRLIVDVGYNDYKVASTSYNRGIDSSPDDLIRPKVEGNYFIGQMTLTFDERRYELFVRALRGRNRLIEVLDKNDQAFTGVDTSWKSGNYYSFGGSLDLTDDRLDPRSGARFEFSSRLPSSHNADESEYYVNDYNFSGYAPMRQWDSLVFNLFYSRAHVTRQGLADTVLLQQRYGLNCTQYPVGPDRDACQTTEDKLLAGKLANNIYGTASPLGGTQRLRSYDNWRYYAGQSLFYGVEYRWNLTDERTPFDIYLARGVRTGIQLAAFWERGMVADEFSQLFKNGRESYGIGARMILSGVIIRFDLANGREGVQSQLFITYPWSMFSVDNPG
;
A
#
# COMPACT_ATOMS: atom_id res chain seq x y z
N MET A 1 13.98 -21.30 28.21
CA MET A 1 13.52 -22.56 27.57
C MET A 1 12.65 -22.36 26.32
N GLY A 2 12.54 -21.13 25.77
CA GLY A 2 11.72 -20.83 24.56
C GLY A 2 12.49 -20.56 23.27
N TRP A 3 13.83 -20.46 23.32
CA TRP A 3 14.66 -20.17 22.15
C TRP A 3 15.06 -21.41 21.33
N LEU A 4 14.97 -22.61 21.92
CA LEU A 4 15.26 -23.86 21.20
C LEU A 4 14.15 -24.27 20.22
N LEU A 5 12.90 -23.84 20.45
CA LEU A 5 11.74 -24.24 19.63
C LEU A 5 11.68 -23.53 18.27
N VAL A 6 12.22 -22.30 18.19
CA VAL A 6 12.30 -21.53 16.94
C VAL A 6 13.43 -22.05 16.04
N LEU A 7 14.53 -22.55 16.62
CA LEU A 7 15.63 -23.15 15.87
C LEU A 7 15.31 -24.57 15.37
N THR A 8 14.44 -25.33 16.06
CA THR A 8 13.99 -26.64 15.58
C THR A 8 13.02 -26.59 14.39
N LEU A 9 12.43 -25.42 14.08
CA LEU A 9 11.69 -25.22 12.81
C LEU A 9 12.63 -24.95 11.62
N ILE A 10 13.88 -24.56 11.87
CA ILE A 10 14.87 -24.26 10.82
C ILE A 10 15.76 -25.48 10.51
N GLY A 11 15.83 -26.47 11.41
CA GLY A 11 16.72 -27.64 11.30
C GLY A 11 16.33 -28.73 10.29
N ASN A 12 15.18 -28.65 9.62
CA ASN A 12 14.70 -29.65 8.65
C ASN A 12 14.61 -29.12 7.20
N VAL A 13 15.34 -28.03 6.87
CA VAL A 13 15.24 -27.38 5.54
C VAL A 13 16.17 -28.00 4.48
N THR A 14 16.86 -29.09 4.76
CA THR A 14 17.83 -29.65 3.79
C THR A 14 17.21 -30.47 2.64
N HIS A 15 15.91 -30.73 2.64
CA HIS A 15 15.19 -31.34 1.51
C HIS A 15 13.71 -30.91 1.43
N ALA A 16 13.42 -29.61 1.50
CA ALA A 16 12.11 -29.12 1.13
C ALA A 16 12.06 -28.97 -0.40
N GLU A 17 11.53 -29.97 -1.11
CA GLU A 17 11.13 -29.74 -2.50
C GLU A 17 10.14 -28.56 -2.53
N PRO A 18 10.29 -27.60 -3.46
CA PRO A 18 9.36 -26.49 -3.57
C PRO A 18 7.95 -27.02 -3.82
N VAL A 19 6.96 -26.45 -3.12
CA VAL A 19 5.55 -26.85 -3.26
C VAL A 19 5.15 -26.73 -4.73
N GLU A 20 4.64 -27.82 -5.32
CA GLU A 20 4.20 -27.85 -6.71
C GLU A 20 3.12 -26.79 -6.99
N ARG A 21 3.19 -26.13 -8.16
CA ARG A 21 2.17 -25.14 -8.53
C ARG A 21 0.86 -25.87 -8.82
N ARG A 22 -0.21 -25.47 -8.13
CA ARG A 22 -1.58 -26.00 -8.29
C ARG A 22 -2.23 -25.54 -9.60
N LYS A 23 -1.82 -24.40 -10.14
CA LYS A 23 -2.37 -23.79 -11.36
C LYS A 23 -1.26 -23.23 -12.25
N ASP A 24 -1.60 -22.99 -13.52
CA ASP A 24 -0.76 -22.19 -14.40
C ASP A 24 -0.66 -20.75 -13.87
N GLN A 25 0.56 -20.22 -13.81
CA GLN A 25 0.86 -18.87 -13.33
C GLN A 25 0.81 -17.82 -14.44
N PHE A 26 0.49 -18.27 -15.67
CA PHE A 26 0.38 -17.53 -16.91
C PHE A 26 -1.00 -17.78 -17.54
N GLY A 27 -2.05 -17.44 -16.79
CA GLY A 27 -3.43 -17.69 -17.17
C GLY A 27 -3.85 -16.90 -18.42
N LYS A 28 -4.74 -17.49 -19.24
CA LYS A 28 -5.20 -16.91 -20.53
C LYS A 28 -6.72 -16.83 -20.65
N ASP A 29 -7.41 -17.02 -19.53
CA ASP A 29 -8.87 -16.98 -19.50
C ASP A 29 -9.33 -15.52 -19.62
N PHE A 30 -9.78 -15.12 -20.81
CA PHE A 30 -10.29 -13.78 -21.05
C PHE A 30 -11.41 -13.40 -20.07
N ALA A 31 -11.29 -12.23 -19.47
CA ALA A 31 -12.28 -11.69 -18.56
C ALA A 31 -12.42 -10.18 -18.71
N TYR A 32 -13.59 -9.64 -18.39
CA TYR A 32 -13.77 -8.20 -18.20
C TYR A 32 -14.72 -7.92 -17.05
N TYR A 33 -14.51 -6.78 -16.40
CA TYR A 33 -15.26 -6.34 -15.22
C TYR A 33 -15.52 -4.84 -15.33
N LEU A 34 -16.79 -4.45 -15.26
CA LEU A 34 -17.18 -3.06 -15.04
C LEU A 34 -17.83 -2.97 -13.66
N TYR A 35 -17.22 -2.20 -12.76
CA TYR A 35 -17.66 -2.14 -11.36
C TYR A 35 -17.81 -0.70 -10.87
N PRO A 36 -18.87 -0.40 -10.10
CA PRO A 36 -18.99 0.90 -9.45
C PRO A 36 -17.94 1.01 -8.33
N ILE A 37 -17.41 2.21 -8.15
CA ILE A 37 -16.61 2.58 -6.98
C ILE A 37 -17.45 3.59 -6.22
N ALA A 38 -17.89 3.27 -5.01
CA ALA A 38 -18.64 4.21 -4.19
C ALA A 38 -18.37 3.92 -2.72
N GLY A 39 -17.87 4.90 -1.99
CA GLY A 39 -17.62 4.76 -0.57
C GLY A 39 -16.66 5.79 -0.02
N GLU A 40 -16.41 5.64 1.28
CA GLU A 40 -15.33 6.33 1.97
C GLU A 40 -14.02 5.61 1.69
N ILE A 41 -13.01 6.36 1.24
CA ILE A 41 -11.64 5.88 1.15
C ILE A 41 -10.95 6.33 2.44
N PRO A 42 -10.56 5.39 3.33
CA PRO A 42 -10.05 5.72 4.66
C PRO A 42 -8.91 6.75 4.60
N GLY A 43 -9.03 7.86 5.32
CA GLY A 43 -8.05 8.95 5.34
C GLY A 43 -8.02 9.85 4.11
N MET A 44 -8.93 9.68 3.15
CA MET A 44 -8.96 10.49 1.92
C MET A 44 -10.34 11.10 1.61
N GLY A 45 -11.40 10.61 2.27
CA GLY A 45 -12.76 11.13 2.13
C GLY A 45 -13.63 10.29 1.20
N THR A 46 -14.78 10.84 0.82
CA THR A 46 -15.79 10.14 0.03
C THR A 46 -15.52 10.26 -1.48
N ALA A 47 -15.76 9.17 -2.21
CA ALA A 47 -15.67 9.18 -3.66
C ALA A 47 -16.70 8.23 -4.29
N ALA A 48 -17.19 8.62 -5.47
CA ALA A 48 -18.02 7.81 -6.34
C ALA A 48 -17.47 7.82 -7.77
N GLY A 49 -17.65 6.73 -8.50
CA GLY A 49 -17.01 6.52 -9.78
C GLY A 49 -17.20 5.13 -10.35
N VAL A 50 -16.34 4.78 -11.30
CA VAL A 50 -16.37 3.51 -12.02
C VAL A 50 -14.96 3.03 -12.27
N GLY A 51 -14.77 1.71 -12.19
CA GLY A 51 -13.57 1.02 -12.61
C GLY A 51 -13.91 0.00 -13.69
N ALA A 52 -12.96 -0.23 -14.58
CA ALA A 52 -13.04 -1.25 -15.62
C ALA A 52 -11.73 -2.03 -15.66
N SER A 53 -11.82 -3.35 -15.75
CA SER A 53 -10.66 -4.21 -15.94
C SER A 53 -10.94 -5.21 -17.05
N VAL A 54 -9.93 -5.49 -17.87
CA VAL A 54 -9.94 -6.50 -18.92
C VAL A 54 -8.71 -7.35 -18.71
N SER A 55 -8.91 -8.62 -18.40
CA SER A 55 -7.82 -9.56 -18.15
C SER A 55 -7.61 -10.51 -19.33
N ASN A 56 -6.37 -10.93 -19.52
CA ASN A 56 -5.93 -11.88 -20.53
C ASN A 56 -6.30 -11.47 -21.96
N MET A 57 -5.99 -10.22 -22.32
CA MET A 57 -6.31 -9.61 -23.60
C MET A 57 -5.61 -10.32 -24.76
N GLY A 58 -6.34 -10.56 -25.84
CA GLY A 58 -5.77 -11.11 -27.08
C GLY A 58 -5.17 -12.52 -26.95
N GLY A 59 -5.60 -13.32 -25.96
CA GLY A 59 -5.05 -14.65 -25.71
C GLY A 59 -3.66 -14.66 -25.08
N SER A 60 -3.26 -13.52 -24.51
CA SER A 60 -2.07 -13.35 -23.68
C SER A 60 -2.46 -13.23 -22.21
N ASP A 61 -1.47 -13.02 -21.35
CA ASP A 61 -1.65 -12.81 -19.91
C ASP A 61 -1.70 -11.31 -19.58
N THR A 62 -1.82 -10.47 -20.61
CA THR A 62 -1.81 -9.01 -20.49
C THR A 62 -3.16 -8.50 -20.05
N ASP A 63 -3.13 -7.65 -19.03
CA ASP A 63 -4.28 -7.08 -18.38
C ASP A 63 -4.31 -5.56 -18.60
N PHE A 64 -5.51 -5.00 -18.68
CA PHE A 64 -5.74 -3.56 -18.66
C PHE A 64 -6.71 -3.23 -17.55
N THR A 65 -6.40 -2.22 -16.75
CA THR A 65 -7.31 -1.70 -15.73
C THR A 65 -7.37 -0.19 -15.80
N GLY A 66 -8.51 0.39 -15.47
CA GLY A 66 -8.67 1.84 -15.40
C GLY A 66 -9.80 2.23 -14.49
N TYR A 67 -9.73 3.44 -13.94
CA TYR A 67 -10.71 3.96 -13.01
C TYR A 67 -10.90 5.46 -13.16
N TYR A 68 -12.07 5.92 -12.76
CA TYR A 68 -12.43 7.32 -12.67
C TYR A 68 -13.29 7.54 -11.42
N VAL A 69 -12.85 8.41 -10.52
CA VAL A 69 -13.55 8.72 -9.27
C VAL A 69 -13.63 10.23 -9.03
N ARG A 70 -14.74 10.67 -8.43
CA ARG A 70 -15.03 12.06 -8.05
C ARG A 70 -15.70 12.12 -6.67
N GLY A 71 -15.50 13.24 -5.98
CA GLY A 71 -15.97 13.50 -4.62
C GLY A 71 -14.96 14.39 -3.92
N ASP A 72 -14.65 14.08 -2.66
CA ASP A 72 -13.52 14.66 -1.91
C ASP A 72 -12.19 14.28 -2.58
N ILE A 73 -12.18 13.13 -3.26
CA ILE A 73 -11.08 12.64 -4.08
C ILE A 73 -11.48 12.75 -5.55
N LYS A 74 -10.59 13.33 -6.34
CA LYS A 74 -10.69 13.35 -7.79
C LYS A 74 -9.50 12.57 -8.33
N ALA A 75 -9.74 11.40 -8.90
CA ALA A 75 -8.65 10.62 -9.47
C ALA A 75 -9.07 9.91 -10.75
N THR A 76 -8.12 9.75 -11.66
CA THR A 76 -8.29 9.03 -12.91
C THR A 76 -7.00 8.30 -13.20
N GLY A 77 -7.09 7.01 -13.48
CA GLY A 77 -5.93 6.18 -13.70
C GLY A 77 -6.20 5.09 -14.71
N ALA A 78 -5.13 4.61 -15.34
CA ALA A 78 -5.14 3.43 -16.17
C ALA A 78 -3.78 2.75 -16.14
N ALA A 79 -3.77 1.43 -16.21
CA ALA A 79 -2.57 0.62 -16.28
C ALA A 79 -2.73 -0.53 -17.27
N LEU A 80 -1.63 -0.83 -17.96
CA LEU A 80 -1.41 -2.07 -18.69
C LEU A 80 -0.48 -2.92 -17.82
N LEU A 81 -0.93 -4.12 -17.45
CA LEU A 81 -0.26 -5.01 -16.52
C LEU A 81 0.10 -6.32 -17.23
N ASP A 82 1.14 -6.99 -16.75
CA ASP A 82 1.59 -8.29 -17.24
C ASP A 82 1.82 -8.33 -18.79
N TYR A 83 2.36 -7.25 -19.38
CA TYR A 83 2.73 -7.25 -20.80
C TYR A 83 4.05 -8.00 -21.04
N HIS A 84 3.98 -9.13 -21.75
CA HIS A 84 5.15 -9.99 -21.98
C HIS A 84 5.98 -9.52 -23.18
N VAL A 85 7.10 -8.84 -22.92
CA VAL A 85 8.09 -8.50 -23.96
C VAL A 85 8.85 -9.75 -24.40
N VAL A 86 9.24 -10.59 -23.44
CA VAL A 86 9.71 -11.94 -23.70
C VAL A 86 8.75 -12.90 -23.01
N PRO A 87 8.10 -13.83 -23.74
CA PRO A 87 7.08 -14.70 -23.17
C PRO A 87 7.54 -15.36 -21.88
N GLN A 88 6.78 -15.15 -20.80
CA GLN A 88 6.99 -15.78 -19.49
C GLN A 88 8.37 -15.52 -18.86
N ARG A 89 9.06 -14.45 -19.28
CA ARG A 89 10.42 -14.12 -18.81
C ARG A 89 10.64 -12.65 -18.53
N LEU A 90 10.22 -11.77 -19.43
CA LEU A 90 10.34 -10.32 -19.26
C LEU A 90 8.97 -9.69 -19.39
N ILE A 91 8.49 -9.17 -18.27
CA ILE A 91 7.16 -8.58 -18.10
C ILE A 91 7.32 -7.08 -17.91
N VAL A 92 6.41 -6.32 -18.51
CA VAL A 92 6.34 -4.87 -18.38
C VAL A 92 4.96 -4.49 -17.88
N ASP A 93 4.94 -3.65 -16.85
CA ASP A 93 3.75 -2.98 -16.37
C ASP A 93 3.92 -1.47 -16.57
N VAL A 94 2.89 -0.79 -17.07
CA VAL A 94 2.90 0.67 -17.20
C VAL A 94 1.58 1.25 -16.74
N GLY A 95 1.64 2.37 -16.02
CA GLY A 95 0.46 3.03 -15.49
C GLY A 95 0.58 4.54 -15.55
N TYR A 96 -0.56 5.20 -15.62
CA TYR A 96 -0.71 6.63 -15.46
C TYR A 96 -1.80 6.92 -14.44
N ASN A 97 -1.56 7.90 -13.58
CA ASN A 97 -2.54 8.36 -12.61
C ASN A 97 -2.51 9.89 -12.52
N ASP A 98 -3.70 10.49 -12.49
CA ASP A 98 -3.95 11.89 -12.15
C ASP A 98 -4.82 11.92 -10.89
N TYR A 99 -4.48 12.81 -9.96
CA TYR A 99 -5.16 12.86 -8.67
C TYR A 99 -5.21 14.28 -8.09
N LYS A 100 -6.25 14.52 -7.30
CA LYS A 100 -6.41 15.67 -6.43
C LYS A 100 -7.17 15.22 -5.19
N VAL A 101 -6.55 15.39 -4.03
CA VAL A 101 -7.03 14.85 -2.75
C VAL A 101 -6.54 15.70 -1.59
N ALA A 102 -7.34 15.79 -0.53
CA ALA A 102 -6.95 16.29 0.77
C ALA A 102 -6.77 15.10 1.72
N SER A 103 -5.58 14.48 1.67
CA SER A 103 -5.29 13.30 2.50
C SER A 103 -5.11 13.70 3.96
N THR A 104 -5.71 12.94 4.87
CA THR A 104 -5.52 13.12 6.30
C THR A 104 -4.07 12.80 6.68
N SER A 105 -3.42 13.77 7.31
CA SER A 105 -2.08 13.64 7.87
C SER A 105 -2.16 13.77 9.38
N TYR A 106 -1.87 12.68 10.07
CA TYR A 106 -1.84 12.62 11.53
C TYR A 106 -0.48 13.03 12.06
N ASN A 107 -0.41 13.27 13.36
CA ASN A 107 0.88 13.30 14.04
C ASN A 107 1.65 11.98 13.83
N ARG A 108 2.97 12.09 13.71
CA ARG A 108 3.88 10.96 13.53
C ARG A 108 3.91 10.05 14.76
N GLY A 109 4.05 8.74 14.56
CA GLY A 109 4.19 7.74 15.63
C GLY A 109 2.92 6.94 15.96
N ILE A 110 3.09 5.88 16.75
CA ILE A 110 2.03 4.88 17.05
C ILE A 110 0.96 5.39 18.03
N ASP A 111 1.31 6.40 18.83
CA ASP A 111 0.45 6.98 19.87
C ASP A 111 -0.20 8.31 19.46
N SER A 112 -0.10 8.66 18.18
CA SER A 112 -0.80 9.83 17.64
C SER A 112 -2.31 9.73 17.82
N SER A 113 -2.95 10.85 18.18
CA SER A 113 -4.41 10.95 18.32
C SER A 113 -5.08 11.02 16.95
N PRO A 114 -6.25 10.37 16.74
CA PRO A 114 -7.03 10.54 15.52
C PRO A 114 -7.62 11.96 15.39
N ASP A 115 -7.78 12.70 16.49
CA ASP A 115 -8.30 14.08 16.47
C ASP A 115 -7.23 15.13 16.14
N ASP A 116 -5.96 14.73 16.15
CA ASP A 116 -4.83 15.58 15.85
C ASP A 116 -4.32 15.37 14.43
N LEU A 117 -5.01 16.04 13.51
CA LEU A 117 -4.72 15.94 12.09
C LEU A 117 -4.67 17.31 11.39
N ILE A 118 -4.10 17.30 10.20
CA ILE A 118 -4.23 18.31 9.14
C ILE A 118 -4.54 17.59 7.83
N ARG A 119 -5.01 18.29 6.81
CA ARG A 119 -5.25 17.72 5.47
C ARG A 119 -4.51 18.53 4.41
N PRO A 120 -3.26 18.19 4.07
CA PRO A 120 -2.56 18.81 2.97
C PRO A 120 -3.28 18.46 1.66
N LYS A 121 -3.79 19.46 0.95
CA LYS A 121 -4.50 19.26 -0.31
C LYS A 121 -3.54 19.32 -1.47
N VAL A 122 -3.36 18.20 -2.13
CA VAL A 122 -2.36 18.02 -3.19
C VAL A 122 -3.06 17.69 -4.49
N GLU A 123 -2.52 18.19 -5.60
CA GLU A 123 -2.84 17.66 -6.93
C GLU A 123 -1.57 17.28 -7.66
N GLY A 124 -1.69 16.28 -8.53
CA GLY A 124 -0.55 15.72 -9.23
C GLY A 124 -0.93 14.68 -10.27
N ASN A 125 0.09 14.29 -11.02
CA ASN A 125 0.04 13.12 -11.86
C ASN A 125 1.39 12.43 -11.89
N TYR A 126 1.36 11.14 -12.19
CA TYR A 126 2.55 10.35 -12.39
C TYR A 126 2.33 9.28 -13.44
N PHE A 127 3.42 8.95 -14.12
CA PHE A 127 3.59 7.74 -14.89
C PHE A 127 4.45 6.77 -14.07
N ILE A 128 4.05 5.51 -14.04
CA ILE A 128 4.81 4.43 -13.42
C ILE A 128 5.10 3.37 -14.48
N GLY A 129 6.32 2.86 -14.47
CA GLY A 129 6.74 1.75 -15.31
C GLY A 129 7.53 0.76 -14.49
N GLN A 130 7.26 -0.53 -14.65
CA GLN A 130 7.96 -1.62 -14.00
C GLN A 130 8.39 -2.64 -15.04
N MET A 131 9.63 -3.11 -14.94
CA MET A 131 10.12 -4.27 -15.67
C MET A 131 10.39 -5.37 -14.67
N THR A 132 9.83 -6.54 -14.93
CA THR A 132 9.98 -7.72 -14.06
C THR A 132 10.58 -8.87 -14.86
N LEU A 133 11.72 -9.36 -14.39
CA LEU A 133 12.27 -10.64 -14.82
C LEU A 133 11.67 -11.74 -13.98
N THR A 134 11.22 -12.82 -14.61
CA THR A 134 10.55 -13.93 -13.94
C THR A 134 11.12 -15.28 -14.37
N PHE A 135 11.22 -16.20 -13.40
CA PHE A 135 11.74 -17.54 -13.61
C PHE A 135 10.92 -18.58 -12.86
N ASP A 136 10.93 -19.80 -13.41
CA ASP A 136 10.37 -20.98 -12.77
C ASP A 136 8.91 -20.76 -12.33
N GLU A 137 8.02 -20.52 -13.29
CA GLU A 137 6.59 -20.29 -13.02
C GLU A 137 6.36 -19.18 -11.98
N ARG A 138 7.04 -18.04 -12.16
CA ARG A 138 6.98 -16.87 -11.28
C ARG A 138 7.38 -17.13 -9.83
N ARG A 139 8.22 -18.13 -9.57
CA ARG A 139 8.79 -18.38 -8.22
C ARG A 139 9.91 -17.41 -7.89
N TYR A 140 10.67 -16.97 -8.89
CA TYR A 140 11.73 -15.99 -8.70
C TYR A 140 11.44 -14.79 -9.58
N GLU A 141 11.19 -13.65 -8.95
CA GLU A 141 10.97 -12.39 -9.65
C GLU A 141 11.96 -11.34 -9.20
N LEU A 142 12.46 -10.54 -10.14
CA LEU A 142 13.25 -9.35 -9.89
C LEU A 142 12.63 -8.21 -10.66
N PHE A 143 12.44 -7.05 -10.05
CA PHE A 143 11.90 -5.90 -10.73
C PHE A 143 12.75 -4.65 -10.55
N VAL A 144 12.64 -3.79 -11.55
CA VAL A 144 13.00 -2.37 -11.46
C VAL A 144 11.77 -1.56 -11.81
N ARG A 145 11.50 -0.51 -11.03
CA ARG A 145 10.34 0.35 -11.19
C ARG A 145 10.77 1.80 -11.17
N ALA A 146 10.27 2.56 -12.13
CA ALA A 146 10.44 4.00 -12.23
C ALA A 146 9.07 4.67 -12.11
N LEU A 147 8.97 5.68 -11.25
CA LEU A 147 7.82 6.57 -11.16
C LEU A 147 8.29 7.98 -11.49
N ARG A 148 7.69 8.59 -12.51
CA ARG A 148 7.96 9.96 -12.92
C ARG A 148 6.68 10.75 -12.82
N GLY A 149 6.71 11.83 -12.07
CA GLY A 149 5.52 12.63 -11.88
C GLY A 149 5.80 14.06 -11.48
N ARG A 150 4.71 14.79 -11.29
CA ARG A 150 4.73 16.10 -10.69
C ARG A 150 3.53 16.29 -9.77
N ASN A 151 3.73 17.03 -8.70
CA ASN A 151 2.68 17.40 -7.77
C ASN A 151 2.88 18.83 -7.27
N ARG A 152 1.86 19.37 -6.62
CA ARG A 152 1.95 20.61 -5.85
C ARG A 152 0.99 20.57 -4.68
N LEU A 153 1.41 21.18 -3.58
CA LEU A 153 0.52 21.50 -2.46
C LEU A 153 -0.32 22.72 -2.88
N ILE A 154 -1.62 22.67 -2.61
CA ILE A 154 -2.57 23.74 -2.96
C ILE A 154 -2.82 24.60 -1.72
N GLU A 155 -3.16 23.94 -0.63
CA GLU A 155 -3.53 24.51 0.67
C GLU A 155 -3.39 23.42 1.74
N VAL A 156 -3.39 23.82 3.00
CA VAL A 156 -3.43 22.89 4.13
C VAL A 156 -4.70 23.19 4.90
N LEU A 157 -5.57 22.19 5.04
CA LEU A 157 -6.76 22.32 5.87
C LEU A 157 -6.45 21.88 7.30
N ASP A 158 -7.04 22.54 8.29
CA ASP A 158 -7.05 22.03 9.67
C ASP A 158 -8.08 20.90 9.85
N LYS A 159 -8.25 20.46 11.10
CA LYS A 159 -9.22 19.41 11.44
C LYS A 159 -10.68 19.80 11.16
N ASN A 160 -11.00 21.09 11.13
CA ASN A 160 -12.34 21.64 10.91
C ASN A 160 -12.56 22.06 9.45
N ASP A 161 -11.65 21.68 8.55
CA ASP A 161 -11.66 22.05 7.12
C ASP A 161 -11.49 23.56 6.85
N GLN A 162 -10.92 24.31 7.80
CA GLN A 162 -10.45 25.67 7.56
C GLN A 162 -9.16 25.62 6.73
N ALA A 163 -9.18 26.26 5.57
CA ALA A 163 -8.06 26.28 4.64
C ALA A 163 -7.06 27.41 4.97
N PHE A 164 -5.78 27.03 5.06
CA PHE A 164 -4.67 27.96 5.20
C PHE A 164 -3.80 27.96 3.93
N THR A 165 -3.48 29.16 3.46
CA THR A 165 -2.64 29.39 2.27
C THR A 165 -1.19 29.67 2.70
N GLY A 166 -0.36 30.25 1.82
CA GLY A 166 1.04 30.58 2.14
C GLY A 166 2.05 29.46 1.81
N VAL A 167 1.57 28.32 1.34
CA VAL A 167 2.40 27.21 0.86
C VAL A 167 3.00 27.47 -0.52
N ASP A 168 4.13 26.84 -0.82
CA ASP A 168 4.68 26.79 -2.17
C ASP A 168 3.77 25.96 -3.09
N THR A 169 3.04 26.64 -3.97
CA THR A 169 2.12 26.03 -4.95
C THR A 169 2.79 25.75 -6.31
N SER A 170 4.12 25.91 -6.40
CA SER A 170 4.86 25.57 -7.61
C SER A 170 4.85 24.06 -7.85
N TRP A 171 4.79 23.68 -9.13
CA TRP A 171 4.89 22.29 -9.53
C TRP A 171 6.28 21.74 -9.20
N LYS A 172 6.33 20.68 -8.40
CA LYS A 172 7.54 19.90 -8.14
C LYS A 172 7.50 18.64 -8.99
N SER A 173 8.57 18.38 -9.74
CA SER A 173 8.72 17.15 -10.51
C SER A 173 9.74 16.25 -9.84
N GLY A 174 9.48 14.94 -9.89
CA GLY A 174 10.36 13.95 -9.29
C GLY A 174 10.43 12.69 -10.14
N ASN A 175 11.58 12.03 -10.08
CA ASN A 175 11.78 10.68 -10.57
C ASN A 175 12.15 9.80 -9.39
N TYR A 176 11.38 8.75 -9.15
CA TYR A 176 11.57 7.81 -8.06
C TYR A 176 11.90 6.46 -8.67
N TYR A 177 12.91 5.81 -8.14
CA TYR A 177 13.34 4.49 -8.58
C TYR A 177 13.22 3.52 -7.43
N SER A 178 12.76 2.32 -7.73
CA SER A 178 12.78 1.20 -6.80
C SER A 178 13.21 -0.06 -7.51
N PHE A 179 13.79 -0.97 -6.74
CA PHE A 179 14.11 -2.31 -7.20
C PHE A 179 13.71 -3.29 -6.13
N GLY A 180 13.48 -4.53 -6.51
CA GLY A 180 13.07 -5.55 -5.57
C GLY A 180 12.93 -6.90 -6.22
N GLY A 181 12.37 -7.83 -5.47
CA GLY A 181 12.16 -9.18 -5.96
C GLY A 181 11.44 -10.06 -4.96
N SER A 182 10.93 -11.20 -5.45
CA SER A 182 10.31 -12.22 -4.62
C SER A 182 10.92 -13.59 -4.82
N LEU A 183 10.87 -14.34 -3.72
CA LEU A 183 10.96 -15.78 -3.68
C LEU A 183 9.58 -16.31 -3.29
N ASP A 184 8.84 -16.85 -4.25
CA ASP A 184 7.48 -17.33 -4.08
C ASP A 184 7.44 -18.86 -4.19
N LEU A 185 7.55 -19.55 -3.05
CA LEU A 185 7.51 -21.01 -2.95
C LEU A 185 6.12 -21.51 -2.57
N THR A 186 5.09 -20.78 -2.99
CA THR A 186 3.69 -21.13 -2.74
C THR A 186 3.12 -22.02 -3.84
N ASP A 187 2.05 -22.75 -3.52
CA ASP A 187 1.31 -23.57 -4.48
C ASP A 187 0.59 -22.73 -5.56
N ASP A 188 0.28 -21.46 -5.31
CA ASP A 188 -0.34 -20.57 -6.29
C ASP A 188 0.03 -19.12 -6.00
N ARG A 189 0.35 -18.33 -7.03
CA ARG A 189 0.78 -16.94 -6.80
C ARG A 189 -0.36 -16.04 -6.33
N LEU A 190 -1.55 -16.20 -6.89
CA LEU A 190 -2.68 -15.29 -6.69
C LEU A 190 -3.49 -15.65 -5.44
N ASP A 191 -3.80 -16.93 -5.26
CA ASP A 191 -4.49 -17.50 -4.10
C ASP A 191 -3.70 -18.67 -3.47
N PRO A 192 -2.57 -18.39 -2.79
CA PRO A 192 -1.81 -19.40 -2.08
C PRO A 192 -2.63 -20.09 -0.98
N ARG A 193 -2.49 -21.41 -0.88
CA ARG A 193 -3.01 -22.27 0.20
C ARG A 193 -1.91 -22.97 1.00
N SER A 194 -0.73 -23.16 0.39
CA SER A 194 0.42 -23.81 1.00
C SER A 194 1.73 -23.15 0.56
N GLY A 195 2.74 -23.22 1.41
CA GLY A 195 4.10 -22.73 1.13
C GLY A 195 4.37 -21.35 1.74
N ALA A 196 5.41 -20.69 1.24
CA ALA A 196 5.85 -19.41 1.77
C ALA A 196 6.32 -18.47 0.67
N ARG A 197 6.20 -17.17 0.92
CA ARG A 197 6.67 -16.10 0.05
C ARG A 197 7.52 -15.12 0.85
N PHE A 198 8.65 -14.75 0.28
CA PHE A 198 9.45 -13.62 0.73
C PHE A 198 9.51 -12.56 -0.37
N GLU A 199 9.38 -11.30 0.02
CA GLU A 199 9.40 -10.14 -0.88
C GLU A 199 10.32 -9.09 -0.28
N PHE A 200 11.11 -8.47 -1.15
CA PHE A 200 11.97 -7.36 -0.80
C PHE A 200 11.77 -6.24 -1.81
N SER A 201 11.75 -4.99 -1.32
CA SER A 201 11.91 -3.83 -2.18
C SER A 201 12.78 -2.77 -1.50
N SER A 202 13.46 -1.99 -2.33
CA SER A 202 14.21 -0.82 -1.91
C SER A 202 13.79 0.36 -2.77
N ARG A 203 13.28 1.40 -2.13
CA ARG A 203 13.03 2.71 -2.76
C ARG A 203 14.28 3.56 -2.62
N LEU A 204 14.84 3.97 -3.75
CA LEU A 204 16.06 4.76 -3.78
C LEU A 204 15.78 6.23 -3.44
N PRO A 205 16.77 6.97 -2.91
CA PRO A 205 16.63 8.40 -2.68
C PRO A 205 16.40 9.11 -4.02
N SER A 206 15.46 10.06 -4.03
CA SER A 206 15.12 10.84 -5.23
C SER A 206 15.23 12.35 -5.02
N SER A 207 15.34 12.82 -3.77
CA SER A 207 15.39 14.25 -3.51
C SER A 207 16.78 14.81 -3.77
N HIS A 208 16.84 15.84 -4.61
CA HIS A 208 18.02 16.68 -4.82
C HIS A 208 17.91 18.02 -4.07
N ASN A 209 16.85 18.19 -3.27
CA ASN A 209 16.63 19.40 -2.50
C ASN A 209 17.46 19.34 -1.19
N ALA A 210 18.29 20.35 -0.96
CA ALA A 210 19.09 20.44 0.25
C ALA A 210 18.24 20.46 1.53
N ASP A 211 17.01 20.98 1.45
CA ASP A 211 16.09 21.10 2.59
C ASP A 211 15.38 19.80 2.95
N GLU A 212 15.45 18.79 2.09
CA GLU A 212 14.85 17.48 2.30
C GLU A 212 15.94 16.46 2.64
N SER A 213 15.57 15.45 3.41
CA SER A 213 16.45 14.32 3.69
C SER A 213 16.59 13.41 2.47
N GLU A 214 17.78 12.83 2.32
CA GLU A 214 18.03 11.74 1.39
C GLU A 214 18.06 10.43 2.16
N TYR A 215 17.12 9.56 1.85
CA TYR A 215 17.02 8.24 2.46
C TYR A 215 16.50 7.23 1.45
N TYR A 216 16.92 5.99 1.61
CA TYR A 216 16.28 4.85 0.96
C TYR A 216 15.34 4.16 1.94
N VAL A 217 14.30 3.51 1.43
CA VAL A 217 13.36 2.74 2.25
C VAL A 217 13.46 1.28 1.84
N ASN A 218 13.78 0.41 2.80
CA ASN A 218 13.79 -1.03 2.59
C ASN A 218 12.55 -1.66 3.21
N ASP A 219 11.84 -2.42 2.41
CA ASP A 219 10.65 -3.15 2.80
C ASP A 219 10.93 -4.65 2.67
N TYR A 220 10.53 -5.39 3.71
CA TYR A 220 10.64 -6.84 3.80
C TYR A 220 9.27 -7.40 4.14
N ASN A 221 8.77 -8.33 3.34
CA ASN A 221 7.50 -8.99 3.58
C ASN A 221 7.69 -10.50 3.52
N PHE A 222 7.24 -11.19 4.56
CA PHE A 222 7.19 -12.63 4.61
C PHE A 222 5.74 -13.06 4.82
N SER A 223 5.28 -13.98 3.97
CA SER A 223 3.96 -14.59 4.09
C SER A 223 4.08 -16.11 4.11
N GLY A 224 3.44 -16.75 5.07
CA GLY A 224 3.39 -18.22 5.19
C GLY A 224 1.95 -18.71 5.08
N TYR A 225 1.75 -19.83 4.40
CA TYR A 225 0.45 -20.44 4.14
C TYR A 225 0.51 -21.90 4.58
N ALA A 226 -0.31 -22.23 5.58
CA ALA A 226 -0.45 -23.58 6.08
C ALA A 226 -1.83 -24.12 5.69
N PRO A 227 -1.91 -25.22 4.91
CA PRO A 227 -3.18 -25.84 4.61
C PRO A 227 -3.81 -26.35 5.90
N MET A 228 -5.10 -26.07 6.06
CA MET A 228 -5.94 -26.54 7.16
C MET A 228 -7.08 -27.34 6.56
N ARG A 229 -7.53 -28.41 7.24
CA ARG A 229 -8.63 -29.26 6.75
C ARG A 229 -8.45 -29.58 5.25
N GLN A 230 -9.53 -29.79 4.50
CA GLN A 230 -9.44 -30.14 3.08
C GLN A 230 -9.23 -28.92 2.17
N TRP A 231 -9.82 -27.77 2.52
CA TRP A 231 -9.84 -26.58 1.66
C TRP A 231 -9.43 -25.30 2.38
N ASP A 232 -9.17 -25.32 3.68
CA ASP A 232 -8.92 -24.11 4.46
C ASP A 232 -7.44 -23.75 4.47
N SER A 233 -7.11 -22.51 4.81
CA SER A 233 -5.71 -22.10 4.91
C SER A 233 -5.53 -21.11 6.05
N LEU A 234 -4.50 -21.33 6.85
CA LEU A 234 -4.04 -20.36 7.83
C LEU A 234 -2.88 -19.57 7.24
N VAL A 235 -2.98 -18.26 7.30
CA VAL A 235 -2.02 -17.34 6.71
C VAL A 235 -1.36 -16.52 7.79
N PHE A 236 -0.05 -16.39 7.70
CA PHE A 236 0.77 -15.53 8.54
C PHE A 236 1.42 -14.48 7.66
N ASN A 237 1.48 -13.24 8.11
CA ASN A 237 2.25 -12.18 7.47
C ASN A 237 3.14 -11.50 8.50
N LEU A 238 4.38 -11.21 8.10
CA LEU A 238 5.34 -10.39 8.83
C LEU A 238 5.90 -9.37 7.86
N PHE A 239 5.77 -8.09 8.19
CA PHE A 239 6.27 -6.99 7.38
C PHE A 239 7.13 -6.07 8.22
N TYR A 240 8.28 -5.67 7.68
CA TYR A 240 9.17 -4.69 8.29
C TYR A 240 9.61 -3.67 7.24
N SER A 241 9.51 -2.40 7.58
CA SER A 241 10.01 -1.30 6.77
C SER A 241 10.94 -0.40 7.56
N ARG A 242 11.97 0.12 6.90
CA ARG A 242 12.89 1.08 7.50
C ARG A 242 13.36 2.12 6.49
N ALA A 243 13.27 3.38 6.89
CA ALA A 243 13.99 4.47 6.25
C ALA A 243 15.43 4.54 6.75
N HIS A 244 16.37 4.65 5.82
CA HIS A 244 17.80 4.76 6.08
C HIS A 244 18.28 6.12 5.60
N VAL A 245 18.36 7.07 6.54
CA VAL A 245 18.83 8.43 6.26
C VAL A 245 20.33 8.43 5.97
N THR A 246 20.66 8.86 4.75
CA THR A 246 22.03 9.05 4.28
C THR A 246 22.47 10.51 4.39
N ARG A 247 21.53 11.45 4.22
CA ARG A 247 21.72 12.88 4.48
C ARG A 247 20.49 13.44 5.16
N GLN A 248 20.67 14.13 6.28
CA GLN A 248 19.57 14.86 6.90
C GLN A 248 19.22 16.11 6.09
N GLY A 249 17.93 16.47 6.10
CA GLY A 249 17.44 17.71 5.50
C GLY A 249 17.58 18.91 6.44
N LEU A 250 16.84 19.98 6.16
CA LEU A 250 16.80 21.16 7.00
C LEU A 250 16.19 20.84 8.38
N ALA A 251 16.98 21.00 9.44
CA ALA A 251 16.55 20.77 10.82
C ALA A 251 16.43 22.07 11.66
N ASP A 252 16.87 23.21 11.13
CA ASP A 252 16.69 24.51 11.77
C ASP A 252 15.22 24.94 11.67
N THR A 253 14.55 25.06 12.82
CA THR A 253 13.11 25.33 12.89
C THR A 253 12.74 26.72 12.39
N VAL A 254 13.61 27.72 12.57
CA VAL A 254 13.37 29.10 12.12
C VAL A 254 13.45 29.16 10.60
N LEU A 255 14.49 28.56 10.01
CA LEU A 255 14.61 28.46 8.55
C LEU A 255 13.51 27.60 7.94
N LEU A 256 13.09 26.53 8.62
CA LEU A 256 12.00 25.67 8.16
C LEU A 256 10.68 26.46 8.11
N GLN A 257 10.37 27.23 9.16
CA GLN A 257 9.20 28.11 9.19
C GLN A 257 9.26 29.17 8.09
N GLN A 258 10.42 29.81 7.87
CA GLN A 258 10.57 30.82 6.82
C GLN A 258 10.33 30.26 5.41
N ARG A 259 10.72 29.01 5.15
CA ARG A 259 10.62 28.40 3.81
C ARG A 259 9.34 27.60 3.57
N TYR A 260 8.76 27.03 4.62
CA TYR A 260 7.65 26.07 4.54
C TYR A 260 6.47 26.40 5.46
N GLY A 261 6.50 27.53 6.17
CA GLY A 261 5.37 28.00 6.97
C GLY A 261 4.17 28.43 6.12
N LEU A 262 3.03 28.60 6.77
CA LEU A 262 1.74 29.02 6.22
C LEU A 262 1.57 30.55 6.24
N ASN A 263 2.61 31.29 6.62
CA ASN A 263 2.58 32.75 6.73
C ASN A 263 1.44 33.23 7.64
N CYS A 264 1.31 32.66 8.84
CA CYS A 264 0.18 32.92 9.74
C CYS A 264 0.07 34.38 10.22
N THR A 265 1.09 35.21 9.99
CA THR A 265 1.04 36.67 10.24
C THR A 265 0.05 37.42 9.36
N GLN A 266 -0.40 36.82 8.25
CA GLN A 266 -1.42 37.44 7.39
C GLN A 266 -2.82 37.47 8.03
N TYR A 267 -3.06 36.63 9.05
CA TYR A 267 -4.32 36.57 9.78
C TYR A 267 -4.30 37.53 10.98
N PRO A 268 -5.37 38.30 11.23
CA PRO A 268 -5.49 39.14 12.43
C PRO A 268 -5.35 38.32 13.72
N VAL A 269 -4.85 38.94 14.79
CA VAL A 269 -4.79 38.29 16.11
C VAL A 269 -6.20 37.85 16.53
N GLY A 270 -6.35 36.56 16.82
CA GLY A 270 -7.63 35.93 17.13
C GLY A 270 -7.66 34.46 16.71
N PRO A 271 -8.84 33.82 16.78
CA PRO A 271 -8.99 32.38 16.59
C PRO A 271 -8.42 31.84 15.25
N ASP A 272 -8.57 32.59 14.16
CA ASP A 272 -8.06 32.18 12.83
C ASP A 272 -6.54 32.12 12.79
N ARG A 273 -5.86 33.05 13.48
CA ARG A 273 -4.40 33.05 13.57
C ARG A 273 -3.91 31.90 14.44
N ASP A 274 -4.59 31.63 15.55
CA ASP A 274 -4.26 30.52 16.45
C ASP A 274 -4.44 29.16 15.76
N ALA A 275 -5.51 29.02 14.95
CA ALA A 275 -5.76 27.84 14.13
C ALA A 275 -4.70 27.67 13.03
N CYS A 276 -4.30 28.76 12.37
CA CYS A 276 -3.20 28.74 11.40
C CYS A 276 -1.90 28.27 12.05
N GLN A 277 -1.53 28.85 13.20
CA GLN A 277 -0.30 28.50 13.92
C GLN A 277 -0.29 27.03 14.35
N THR A 278 -1.40 26.53 14.87
CA THR A 278 -1.53 25.10 15.22
C THR A 278 -1.35 24.19 14.00
N THR A 279 -1.86 24.61 12.84
CA THR A 279 -1.73 23.87 11.57
C THR A 279 -0.31 23.92 11.03
N GLU A 280 0.32 25.10 11.09
CA GLU A 280 1.72 25.34 10.72
C GLU A 280 2.66 24.49 11.57
N ASP A 281 2.47 24.47 12.90
CA ASP A 281 3.28 23.69 13.82
C ASP A 281 3.24 22.19 13.48
N LYS A 282 2.05 21.65 13.16
CA LYS A 282 1.90 20.25 12.75
C LYS A 282 2.60 19.96 11.43
N LEU A 283 2.43 20.83 10.43
CA LEU A 283 3.08 20.71 9.13
C LEU A 283 4.62 20.71 9.28
N LEU A 284 5.14 21.67 10.02
CA LEU A 284 6.58 21.85 10.24
C LEU A 284 7.16 20.71 11.09
N ALA A 285 6.46 20.24 12.12
CA ALA A 285 6.88 19.09 12.93
C ALA A 285 6.99 17.82 12.09
N GLY A 286 6.03 17.55 11.21
CA GLY A 286 6.08 16.43 10.27
C GLY A 286 7.28 16.52 9.32
N LYS A 287 7.53 17.72 8.77
CA LYS A 287 8.67 17.95 7.87
C LYS A 287 10.01 17.82 8.57
N LEU A 288 10.14 18.38 9.77
CA LEU A 288 11.33 18.26 10.63
C LEU A 288 11.63 16.78 10.94
N ALA A 289 10.62 16.02 11.38
CA ALA A 289 10.82 14.61 11.70
C ALA A 289 11.22 13.78 10.48
N ASN A 290 10.60 14.02 9.31
CA ASN A 290 11.02 13.38 8.06
C ASN A 290 12.45 13.77 7.66
N ASN A 291 12.86 15.02 7.87
CA ASN A 291 14.21 15.49 7.59
C ASN A 291 15.29 14.84 8.48
N ILE A 292 14.92 14.41 9.69
CA ILE A 292 15.85 13.77 10.64
C ILE A 292 15.87 12.25 10.47
N TYR A 293 14.69 11.63 10.35
CA TYR A 293 14.51 10.18 10.46
C TYR A 293 14.12 9.48 9.14
N GLY A 294 13.78 10.24 8.08
CA GLY A 294 13.13 9.70 6.89
C GLY A 294 11.75 9.14 7.20
N THR A 295 11.05 8.53 6.25
CA THR A 295 9.75 7.90 6.52
C THR A 295 9.70 6.51 5.87
N ALA A 296 9.51 5.50 6.71
CA ALA A 296 9.30 4.12 6.28
C ALA A 296 7.91 3.97 5.64
N SER A 297 7.68 2.82 5.00
CA SER A 297 6.36 2.48 4.48
C SER A 297 5.37 2.39 5.67
N PRO A 298 4.24 3.12 5.60
CA PRO A 298 3.33 3.34 6.73
C PRO A 298 2.46 2.11 7.00
N LEU A 299 1.68 2.18 8.09
CA LEU A 299 0.62 1.22 8.40
C LEU A 299 -0.74 1.93 8.45
N GLY A 300 -1.79 1.20 8.08
CA GLY A 300 -3.17 1.67 8.00
C GLY A 300 -3.72 1.56 6.57
N GLY A 301 -5.04 1.41 6.46
CA GLY A 301 -5.75 1.33 5.18
C GLY A 301 -5.52 0.01 4.45
N THR A 302 -5.33 0.10 3.13
CA THR A 302 -5.32 -1.08 2.23
C THR A 302 -4.05 -1.92 2.29
N GLN A 303 -3.08 -1.52 3.11
CA GLN A 303 -1.75 -2.11 3.10
C GLN A 303 -1.28 -2.60 4.46
N ARG A 304 -2.21 -2.82 5.41
CA ARG A 304 -2.08 -3.41 6.77
C ARG A 304 -2.88 -2.57 7.76
N LEU A 305 -3.20 -3.14 8.93
CA LEU A 305 -3.97 -2.46 9.98
C LEU A 305 -5.31 -1.94 9.43
N ARG A 306 -6.14 -2.87 8.94
CA ARG A 306 -7.31 -2.60 8.10
C ARG A 306 -8.43 -1.79 8.77
N SER A 307 -8.44 -1.68 10.09
CA SER A 307 -9.40 -0.85 10.82
C SER A 307 -9.01 0.63 10.90
N TYR A 308 -7.92 1.05 10.26
CA TYR A 308 -7.36 2.39 10.37
C TYR A 308 -7.24 3.05 9.00
N ASP A 309 -7.18 4.38 9.00
CA ASP A 309 -7.04 5.18 7.78
C ASP A 309 -5.74 4.88 7.02
N ASN A 310 -5.74 5.13 5.70
CA ASN A 310 -4.49 5.06 4.93
C ASN A 310 -3.46 6.02 5.53
N TRP A 311 -2.22 5.56 5.66
CA TRP A 311 -1.13 6.35 6.27
C TRP A 311 -1.39 6.77 7.74
N ARG A 312 -2.26 6.06 8.48
CA ARG A 312 -2.62 6.42 9.85
C ARG A 312 -1.42 6.44 10.80
N TYR A 313 -0.53 5.45 10.69
CA TYR A 313 0.64 5.32 11.53
C TYR A 313 1.90 5.25 10.67
N TYR A 314 2.80 6.21 10.87
CA TYR A 314 4.05 6.31 10.12
C TYR A 314 5.16 6.83 11.01
N ALA A 315 6.39 6.39 10.75
CA ALA A 315 7.61 6.81 11.43
C ALA A 315 8.84 6.39 10.59
N GLY A 316 10.05 6.46 11.15
CA GLY A 316 11.28 6.04 10.49
C GLY A 316 11.36 4.52 10.28
N GLN A 317 10.53 3.77 10.99
CA GLN A 317 10.41 2.31 10.91
C GLN A 317 8.96 1.89 11.14
N SER A 318 8.56 0.78 10.51
CA SER A 318 7.29 0.12 10.77
C SER A 318 7.48 -1.39 10.86
N LEU A 319 6.69 -2.02 11.71
CA LEU A 319 6.63 -3.47 11.88
C LEU A 319 5.17 -3.88 11.93
N PHE A 320 4.83 -4.95 11.24
CA PHE A 320 3.50 -5.51 11.26
C PHE A 320 3.59 -7.03 11.28
N TYR A 321 2.65 -7.65 11.99
CA TYR A 321 2.37 -9.05 11.81
C TYR A 321 0.87 -9.30 11.91
N GLY A 322 0.40 -10.28 11.14
CA GLY A 322 -1.00 -10.64 11.07
C GLY A 322 -1.20 -12.13 10.87
N VAL A 323 -2.36 -12.60 11.31
CA VAL A 323 -2.83 -13.97 11.11
C VAL A 323 -4.22 -13.90 10.47
N GLU A 324 -4.45 -14.70 9.45
CA GLU A 324 -5.74 -14.79 8.76
C GLU A 324 -6.12 -16.24 8.51
N TYR A 325 -7.29 -16.64 9.00
CA TYR A 325 -7.92 -17.90 8.66
C TYR A 325 -8.79 -17.72 7.43
N ARG A 326 -8.58 -18.56 6.41
CA ARG A 326 -9.35 -18.55 5.16
C ARG A 326 -10.16 -19.83 5.04
N TRP A 327 -11.47 -19.67 4.98
CA TRP A 327 -12.41 -20.73 4.71
C TRP A 327 -12.80 -20.70 3.23
N ASN A 328 -12.41 -21.73 2.47
CA ASN A 328 -12.84 -21.89 1.09
C ASN A 328 -14.22 -22.54 1.04
N LEU A 329 -15.23 -21.78 0.60
CA LEU A 329 -16.61 -22.27 0.49
C LEU A 329 -16.85 -23.05 -0.82
N THR A 330 -16.16 -22.66 -1.89
CA THR A 330 -16.25 -23.30 -3.21
C THR A 330 -14.88 -23.30 -3.87
N ASP A 331 -14.59 -24.32 -4.66
CA ASP A 331 -13.38 -24.42 -5.52
C ASP A 331 -13.78 -24.77 -6.97
N GLU A 332 -14.99 -24.36 -7.34
CA GLU A 332 -15.59 -24.67 -8.63
C GLU A 332 -15.11 -23.67 -9.68
N ARG A 333 -14.70 -24.19 -10.83
CA ARG A 333 -14.43 -23.40 -12.03
C ARG A 333 -15.74 -23.15 -12.77
N THR A 334 -16.43 -22.06 -12.44
CA THR A 334 -17.71 -21.69 -13.07
C THR A 334 -17.53 -20.49 -13.98
N PRO A 335 -17.63 -20.66 -15.32
CA PRO A 335 -17.72 -19.55 -16.25
C PRO A 335 -18.99 -18.75 -16.03
N PHE A 336 -18.94 -17.45 -16.29
CA PHE A 336 -20.10 -16.58 -16.35
C PHE A 336 -19.90 -15.52 -17.41
N ASP A 337 -21.02 -15.08 -17.99
CA ASP A 337 -21.06 -14.03 -18.99
C ASP A 337 -22.33 -13.20 -18.74
N ILE A 338 -22.16 -12.06 -18.09
CA ILE A 338 -23.22 -11.08 -17.86
C ILE A 338 -22.79 -9.75 -18.48
N TYR A 339 -23.75 -8.88 -18.77
CA TYR A 339 -23.50 -7.62 -19.50
C TYR A 339 -22.34 -6.79 -18.91
N LEU A 340 -22.24 -6.71 -17.58
CA LEU A 340 -21.23 -5.92 -16.88
C LEU A 340 -19.97 -6.70 -16.48
N ALA A 341 -19.96 -8.04 -16.62
CA ALA A 341 -18.84 -8.86 -16.20
C ALA A 341 -18.81 -10.22 -16.90
N ARG A 342 -17.64 -10.63 -17.38
CA ARG A 342 -17.39 -11.95 -17.94
C ARG A 342 -16.11 -12.51 -17.37
N GLY A 343 -16.09 -13.80 -17.10
CA GLY A 343 -14.87 -14.49 -16.70
C GLY A 343 -15.13 -15.85 -16.12
N VAL A 344 -14.16 -16.35 -15.36
CA VAL A 344 -14.23 -17.64 -14.69
C VAL A 344 -14.05 -17.41 -13.20
N ARG A 345 -15.12 -17.66 -12.43
CA ARG A 345 -15.01 -17.71 -10.97
C ARG A 345 -14.37 -19.05 -10.61
N THR A 346 -13.37 -19.00 -9.74
CA THR A 346 -12.64 -20.18 -9.27
C THR A 346 -12.76 -20.42 -7.77
N GLY A 347 -13.37 -19.49 -7.03
CA GLY A 347 -13.67 -19.71 -5.63
C GLY A 347 -14.42 -18.56 -4.96
N ILE A 348 -15.02 -18.88 -3.82
CA ILE A 348 -15.55 -17.94 -2.84
C ILE A 348 -14.94 -18.33 -1.50
N GLN A 349 -14.38 -17.36 -0.79
CA GLN A 349 -13.79 -17.56 0.53
C GLN A 349 -14.34 -16.56 1.53
N LEU A 350 -14.39 -17.00 2.78
CA LEU A 350 -14.50 -16.12 3.93
C LEU A 350 -13.16 -16.08 4.64
N ALA A 351 -12.83 -14.93 5.22
CA ALA A 351 -11.63 -14.73 6.00
C ALA A 351 -11.98 -14.18 7.37
N ALA A 352 -11.25 -14.60 8.40
CA ALA A 352 -11.22 -13.96 9.71
C ALA A 352 -9.77 -13.65 10.04
N PHE A 353 -9.49 -12.44 10.51
CA PHE A 353 -8.12 -11.98 10.70
C PHE A 353 -7.92 -11.23 12.01
N TRP A 354 -6.67 -11.26 12.47
CA TRP A 354 -6.14 -10.41 13.52
C TRP A 354 -4.78 -9.88 13.07
N GLU A 355 -4.52 -8.63 13.42
CA GLU A 355 -3.37 -7.87 12.98
C GLU A 355 -2.83 -7.03 14.12
N ARG A 356 -1.51 -6.84 14.11
CA ARG A 356 -0.83 -5.91 14.99
C ARG A 356 0.28 -5.18 14.27
N GLY A 357 0.37 -3.88 14.51
CA GLY A 357 1.35 -3.00 13.90
C GLY A 357 1.99 -2.06 14.90
N MET A 358 3.24 -1.72 14.65
CA MET A 358 4.04 -0.78 15.42
C MET A 358 4.80 0.16 14.48
N VAL A 359 5.01 1.40 14.90
CA VAL A 359 5.88 2.36 14.22
C VAL A 359 6.72 3.13 15.23
N ALA A 360 7.97 3.41 14.89
CA ALA A 360 8.86 4.24 15.70
C ALA A 360 9.98 4.84 14.85
N ASP A 361 10.52 6.00 15.25
CA ASP A 361 11.69 6.58 14.60
C ASP A 361 12.97 5.80 14.92
N GLU A 362 13.07 5.30 16.14
CA GLU A 362 14.18 4.47 16.59
C GLU A 362 13.77 3.02 16.79
N PHE A 363 14.65 2.10 16.38
CA PHE A 363 14.42 0.66 16.56
C PHE A 363 14.26 0.28 18.03
N SER A 364 14.97 0.97 18.94
CA SER A 364 14.89 0.77 20.40
C SER A 364 13.47 0.99 20.97
N GLN A 365 12.62 1.73 20.27
CA GLN A 365 11.27 2.08 20.68
C GLN A 365 10.20 1.26 19.94
N LEU A 366 10.57 0.55 18.86
CA LEU A 366 9.62 -0.10 17.94
C LEU A 366 8.68 -1.09 18.63
N PHE A 367 9.17 -1.79 19.65
CA PHE A 367 8.41 -2.83 20.34
C PHE A 367 7.69 -2.34 21.61
N LYS A 368 7.75 -1.04 21.94
CA LYS A 368 7.16 -0.53 23.18
C LYS A 368 5.64 -0.54 23.16
N ASN A 369 5.05 -0.05 22.07
CA ASN A 369 3.60 0.07 21.89
C ASN A 369 3.18 -0.42 20.50
N GLY A 370 1.90 -0.77 20.35
CA GLY A 370 1.32 -1.22 19.08
C GLY A 370 -0.18 -0.97 18.98
N ARG A 371 -0.70 -1.14 17.77
CA ARG A 371 -2.13 -1.03 17.44
C ARG A 371 -2.61 -2.33 16.85
N GLU A 372 -3.84 -2.69 17.15
CA GLU A 372 -4.43 -3.96 16.75
C GLU A 372 -5.67 -3.73 15.89
N SER A 373 -5.88 -4.64 14.95
CA SER A 373 -7.04 -4.67 14.07
C SER A 373 -7.52 -6.10 13.95
N TYR A 374 -8.82 -6.34 13.99
CA TYR A 374 -9.39 -7.65 13.74
C TYR A 374 -10.67 -7.51 12.92
N GLY A 375 -11.02 -8.54 12.16
CA GLY A 375 -12.15 -8.41 11.27
C GLY A 375 -12.45 -9.67 10.49
N ILE A 376 -13.40 -9.49 9.58
CA ILE A 376 -13.85 -10.52 8.66
C ILE A 376 -13.80 -10.02 7.23
N GLY A 377 -13.64 -10.93 6.29
CA GLY A 377 -13.56 -10.64 4.87
C GLY A 377 -14.31 -11.64 4.02
N ALA A 378 -14.80 -11.19 2.87
CA ALA A 378 -15.30 -12.04 1.80
C ALA A 378 -14.42 -11.84 0.56
N ARG A 379 -13.96 -12.95 -0.03
CA ARG A 379 -13.13 -12.95 -1.25
C ARG A 379 -13.86 -13.68 -2.36
N MET A 380 -13.92 -13.06 -3.52
CA MET A 380 -14.28 -13.68 -4.78
C MET A 380 -13.01 -13.86 -5.61
N ILE A 381 -12.69 -15.11 -5.93
CA ILE A 381 -11.50 -15.47 -6.70
C ILE A 381 -11.92 -15.69 -8.14
N LEU A 382 -11.35 -14.90 -9.03
CA LEU A 382 -11.58 -14.95 -10.47
C LEU A 382 -10.28 -15.38 -11.15
N SER A 383 -10.36 -15.80 -12.42
CA SER A 383 -9.15 -16.05 -13.20
C SER A 383 -8.41 -14.72 -13.42
N GLY A 384 -7.23 -14.57 -12.83
CA GLY A 384 -6.38 -13.37 -12.93
C GLY A 384 -6.54 -12.34 -11.80
N VAL A 385 -7.71 -12.25 -11.14
CA VAL A 385 -7.96 -11.22 -10.12
C VAL A 385 -8.71 -11.75 -8.89
N ILE A 386 -8.45 -11.15 -7.73
CA ILE A 386 -9.23 -11.37 -6.51
C ILE A 386 -9.94 -10.08 -6.16
N ILE A 387 -11.25 -10.15 -5.93
CA ILE A 387 -12.02 -9.06 -5.35
C ILE A 387 -12.27 -9.42 -3.88
N ARG A 388 -11.91 -8.52 -2.97
CA ARG A 388 -12.03 -8.75 -1.54
C ARG A 388 -12.70 -7.57 -0.86
N PHE A 389 -13.66 -7.86 0.01
CA PHE A 389 -14.26 -6.88 0.90
C PHE A 389 -13.99 -7.27 2.34
N ASP A 390 -13.43 -6.34 3.13
CA ASP A 390 -13.18 -6.54 4.56
C ASP A 390 -13.99 -5.56 5.40
N LEU A 391 -14.44 -6.04 6.57
CA LEU A 391 -14.92 -5.25 7.69
C LEU A 391 -13.97 -5.46 8.86
N ALA A 392 -13.29 -4.39 9.27
CA ALA A 392 -12.29 -4.42 10.32
C ALA A 392 -12.70 -3.52 11.48
N ASN A 393 -12.43 -3.95 12.71
CA ASN A 393 -12.63 -3.19 13.94
C ASN A 393 -11.29 -3.02 14.67
N GLY A 394 -11.09 -1.84 15.23
CA GLY A 394 -9.94 -1.51 16.05
C GLY A 394 -10.27 -0.37 17.00
N ARG A 395 -9.24 0.20 17.62
CA ARG A 395 -9.41 1.25 18.65
C ARG A 395 -10.14 2.50 18.14
N GLU A 396 -10.04 2.79 16.85
CA GLU A 396 -10.63 3.99 16.21
C GLU A 396 -11.99 3.71 15.55
N GLY A 397 -12.56 2.51 15.74
CA GLY A 397 -13.89 2.16 15.24
C GLY A 397 -13.87 1.05 14.19
N VAL A 398 -14.93 1.01 13.38
CA VAL A 398 -15.10 0.06 12.28
C VAL A 398 -14.74 0.75 10.97
N GLN A 399 -14.00 0.06 10.11
CA GLN A 399 -13.70 0.49 8.75
C GLN A 399 -14.03 -0.64 7.78
N SER A 400 -14.45 -0.26 6.57
CA SER A 400 -14.68 -1.20 5.46
C SER A 400 -13.70 -0.93 4.34
N GLN A 401 -13.21 -1.98 3.68
CA GLN A 401 -12.25 -1.82 2.59
C GLN A 401 -12.54 -2.77 1.44
N LEU A 402 -12.40 -2.27 0.21
CA LEU A 402 -12.43 -3.05 -1.02
C LEU A 402 -11.01 -3.16 -1.57
N PHE A 403 -10.60 -4.39 -1.89
CA PHE A 403 -9.32 -4.69 -2.52
C PHE A 403 -9.56 -5.34 -3.87
N ILE A 404 -8.73 -4.96 -4.82
CA ILE A 404 -8.55 -5.65 -6.08
C ILE A 404 -7.13 -6.19 -6.03
N THR A 405 -6.98 -7.51 -6.07
CA THR A 405 -5.75 -8.28 -5.77
C THR A 405 -5.43 -8.42 -4.26
N TYR A 406 -4.18 -8.78 -3.92
CA TYR A 406 -3.80 -9.29 -2.60
C TYR A 406 -3.31 -8.18 -1.64
N PRO A 407 -3.88 -8.04 -0.42
CA PRO A 407 -3.66 -6.89 0.46
C PRO A 407 -2.27 -6.80 1.10
N TRP A 408 -1.46 -7.86 1.05
CA TRP A 408 -0.12 -7.88 1.63
C TRP A 408 1.01 -8.04 0.60
N SER A 409 0.70 -7.99 -0.70
CA SER A 409 1.70 -8.08 -1.77
C SER A 409 2.39 -6.73 -1.97
N MET A 410 3.69 -6.74 -2.23
CA MET A 410 4.49 -5.54 -2.49
C MET A 410 4.65 -5.23 -4.00
N PHE A 411 4.20 -6.12 -4.89
CA PHE A 411 4.50 -6.03 -6.33
C PHE A 411 3.44 -5.30 -7.17
N SER A 412 2.31 -4.89 -6.60
CA SER A 412 1.29 -4.20 -7.39
C SER A 412 1.77 -2.81 -7.83
N VAL A 413 1.53 -2.50 -9.11
CA VAL A 413 1.77 -1.16 -9.70
C VAL A 413 0.67 -0.18 -9.30
N ASP A 414 -0.47 -0.68 -8.85
CA ASP A 414 -1.57 0.11 -8.27
C ASP A 414 -1.22 0.66 -6.87
N ASN A 415 -0.05 0.28 -6.37
CA ASN A 415 0.52 0.74 -5.13
C ASN A 415 1.92 1.34 -5.38
N PRO A 416 1.99 2.65 -5.70
CA PRO A 416 3.26 3.32 -5.96
C PRO A 416 4.18 3.44 -4.72
N GLY A 417 3.68 3.10 -3.52
CA GLY A 417 4.41 3.22 -2.25
C GLY A 417 4.31 4.59 -1.61
#